data_AF-A0A6F8YXF6-F1
#
_entry.id   AF-A0A6F8YXF6-F1
#
_cell.length_a   1.000
_cell.length_b   1.000
_cell.length_c   1.000
_cell.angle_alpha   90.00
_cell.angle_beta   90.00
_cell.angle_gamma   90.00
#
_symmetry.space_group_name_H-M   'P 1'
#
loop_
_entity.id
_entity.type
_entity.pdbx_description
1 polymer ?
#
loop_
_entity_poly.entity_id
_entity_poly.type
_entity_poly.pdbx_seq_one_letter_code
_entity_poly.pdbx_strand_id
1 'polypeptide(L)'
;MGQFSVDTLEIVSRLRASDVDPAKFDFYTMDCYRSVGANKFARTYATEVIRASADASGVERKPMRIAEAHITLAVIDAREGDLGAAVRHGETAISAERKSLPSLLFAEKEFSSLLTKKYNREPLARSYLEAVRSIATTRPANT
;
A
#
# COMPACT_ATOMS: atom_id res chain seq x y z
N MET A 1 -30.88 -27.07 3.41
CA MET A 1 -30.17 -25.81 3.75
C MET A 1 -28.67 -26.11 3.68
N GLY A 2 -28.06 -25.80 2.54
CA GLY A 2 -26.66 -26.16 2.25
C GLY A 2 -25.70 -25.10 2.78
N GLN A 3 -24.69 -25.58 3.48
CA GLN A 3 -23.67 -24.82 4.17
C GLN A 3 -22.62 -24.34 3.17
N PHE A 4 -22.61 -23.04 2.85
CA PHE A 4 -21.50 -22.41 2.12
C PHE A 4 -20.67 -21.58 3.09
N SER A 5 -19.76 -22.25 3.80
CA SER A 5 -18.57 -21.59 4.34
C SER A 5 -17.44 -21.98 3.40
N VAL A 6 -17.23 -21.17 2.36
CA VAL A 6 -16.01 -21.28 1.57
C VAL A 6 -14.98 -20.44 2.31
N ASP A 7 -13.87 -21.07 2.68
CA ASP A 7 -12.77 -20.38 3.34
C ASP A 7 -12.22 -19.31 2.39
N THR A 8 -12.06 -18.07 2.87
CA THR A 8 -11.47 -16.96 2.10
C THR A 8 -10.12 -17.39 1.49
N LEU A 9 -9.36 -18.23 2.18
CA LEU A 9 -8.09 -18.77 1.69
C LEU A 9 -8.27 -19.71 0.48
N GLU A 10 -9.35 -20.50 0.44
CA GLU A 10 -9.65 -21.41 -0.66
C GLU A 10 -10.03 -20.64 -1.94
N ILE A 11 -10.84 -19.59 -1.81
CA ILE A 11 -11.20 -18.70 -2.93
C ILE A 11 -9.96 -18.02 -3.49
N VAL A 12 -9.11 -17.48 -2.60
CA VAL A 12 -7.86 -16.80 -2.98
C VAL A 12 -6.92 -17.77 -3.71
N SER A 13 -6.79 -19.00 -3.22
CA SER A 13 -5.96 -20.02 -3.88
C SER A 13 -6.47 -20.41 -5.26
N ARG A 14 -7.79 -20.58 -5.43
CA ARG A 14 -8.39 -20.92 -6.73
C ARG A 14 -8.25 -19.78 -7.74
N LEU A 15 -8.40 -18.53 -7.31
CA LEU A 15 -8.22 -17.37 -8.18
C LEU A 15 -6.76 -17.23 -8.66
N ARG A 16 -5.75 -17.55 -7.82
CA ARG A 16 -4.34 -17.61 -8.25
C ARG A 16 -4.08 -18.65 -9.33
N ALA A 17 -4.88 -19.72 -9.41
CA ALA A 17 -4.72 -20.81 -10.37
C ALA A 17 -5.50 -20.61 -11.68
N SER A 18 -6.14 -19.45 -11.87
CA SER A 18 -6.91 -19.10 -13.07
C SER A 18 -6.07 -18.32 -14.11
N ASP A 19 -6.65 -17.97 -15.26
CA ASP A 19 -6.03 -17.10 -16.29
C ASP A 19 -5.84 -15.63 -15.82
N VAL A 20 -6.10 -15.32 -14.55
CA VAL A 20 -5.85 -14.02 -13.96
C VAL A 20 -4.34 -13.82 -13.80
N ASP A 21 -3.82 -12.70 -14.32
CA ASP A 21 -2.44 -12.26 -14.09
C ASP A 21 -2.10 -12.33 -12.59
N PRO A 22 -1.14 -13.18 -12.18
CA PRO A 22 -0.83 -13.39 -10.77
C PRO A 22 -0.36 -12.12 -10.05
N ALA A 23 0.34 -11.23 -10.75
CA ALA A 23 0.82 -9.98 -10.17
C ALA A 23 -0.33 -8.98 -9.94
N LYS A 24 -1.34 -9.00 -10.81
CA LYS A 24 -2.59 -8.24 -10.61
C LYS A 24 -3.39 -8.83 -9.46
N PHE A 25 -3.45 -10.15 -9.35
CA PHE A 25 -4.13 -10.81 -8.24
C PHE A 25 -3.52 -10.42 -6.89
N ASP A 26 -2.19 -10.48 -6.77
CA ASP A 26 -1.48 -10.17 -5.52
C ASP A 26 -1.66 -8.72 -5.09
N PHE A 27 -1.65 -7.81 -6.07
CA PHE A 27 -1.89 -6.39 -5.87
C PHE A 27 -3.26 -6.10 -5.23
N TYR A 28 -4.35 -6.67 -5.76
CA TYR A 28 -5.68 -6.45 -5.16
C TYR A 28 -5.87 -7.23 -3.85
N THR A 29 -5.28 -8.41 -3.74
CA THR A 29 -5.38 -9.24 -2.53
C THR A 29 -4.74 -8.56 -1.32
N MET A 30 -3.60 -7.89 -1.52
CA MET A 30 -2.98 -7.02 -0.53
C MET A 30 -3.97 -5.99 0.01
N ASP A 31 -4.63 -5.24 -0.88
CA ASP A 31 -5.57 -4.17 -0.51
C ASP A 31 -6.80 -4.70 0.22
N CYS A 32 -7.34 -5.84 -0.22
CA CYS A 32 -8.45 -6.50 0.46
C CYS A 32 -8.06 -6.86 1.90
N TYR A 33 -6.90 -7.51 2.09
CA TYR A 33 -6.44 -7.88 3.43
C TYR A 33 -6.11 -6.67 4.30
N ARG A 34 -5.54 -5.59 3.73
CA ARG A 34 -5.31 -4.33 4.45
C ARG A 34 -6.63 -3.75 4.96
N SER A 35 -7.64 -3.69 4.09
CA SER A 35 -8.93 -3.07 4.37
C SER A 35 -9.68 -3.78 5.50
N VAL A 36 -9.57 -5.11 5.59
CA VAL A 36 -10.22 -5.91 6.67
C VAL A 36 -9.34 -6.08 7.91
N GLY A 37 -8.15 -5.48 7.97
CA GLY A 37 -7.27 -5.54 9.13
C GLY A 37 -6.44 -6.83 9.24
N ALA A 38 -6.42 -7.68 8.22
CA ALA A 38 -5.66 -8.91 8.16
C ALA A 38 -4.17 -8.64 7.85
N ASN A 39 -3.52 -7.90 8.74
CA ASN A 39 -2.19 -7.31 8.58
C ASN A 39 -1.11 -8.31 8.13
N LYS A 40 -1.10 -9.52 8.70
CA LYS A 40 -0.10 -10.55 8.34
C LYS A 40 -0.18 -10.91 6.85
N PHE A 41 -1.38 -11.15 6.32
CA PHE A 41 -1.56 -11.46 4.91
C PHE A 41 -1.27 -10.23 4.06
N ALA A 42 -1.83 -9.07 4.41
CA ALA A 42 -1.58 -7.83 3.68
C ALA A 42 -0.08 -7.55 3.52
N ARG A 43 0.73 -7.76 4.57
CA ARG A 43 2.19 -7.62 4.54
C ARG A 43 2.83 -8.58 3.55
N THR A 44 2.50 -9.87 3.62
CA THR A 44 3.02 -10.87 2.69
C THR A 44 2.76 -10.47 1.24
N TYR A 45 1.52 -10.13 0.90
CA TYR A 45 1.18 -9.74 -0.46
C TYR A 45 1.85 -8.44 -0.89
N ALA A 46 1.96 -7.44 0.00
CA ALA A 46 2.68 -6.20 -0.30
C ALA A 46 4.16 -6.42 -0.62
N THR A 47 4.84 -7.26 0.15
CA THR A 47 6.24 -7.62 -0.11
C THR A 47 6.40 -8.35 -1.44
N GLU A 48 5.49 -9.27 -1.77
CA GLU A 48 5.50 -9.98 -3.05
C GLU A 48 5.23 -9.03 -4.24
N VAL A 49 4.30 -8.08 -4.09
CA VAL A 49 4.03 -7.05 -5.11
C VAL A 49 5.28 -6.21 -5.37
N ILE A 50 5.99 -5.77 -4.33
CA ILE A 50 7.25 -5.01 -4.48
C ILE A 50 8.27 -5.86 -5.25
N ARG A 51 8.49 -7.12 -4.82
CA ARG A 51 9.45 -8.03 -5.44
C ARG A 51 9.13 -8.30 -6.92
N ALA A 52 7.86 -8.55 -7.24
CA ALA A 52 7.42 -8.86 -8.59
C ALA A 52 7.30 -7.63 -9.51
N SER A 53 7.35 -6.42 -8.95
CA SER A 53 7.24 -5.17 -9.71
C SER A 53 8.58 -4.55 -10.10
N ALA A 54 9.69 -5.14 -9.65
CA ALA A 54 11.05 -4.83 -10.09
C ALA A 54 11.58 -5.97 -10.98
N ASP A 55 12.54 -5.65 -11.87
CA ASP A 55 13.27 -6.69 -12.58
C ASP A 55 14.46 -7.22 -11.77
N ALA A 56 15.17 -8.21 -12.32
CA ALA A 56 16.32 -8.84 -11.67
C ALA A 56 17.48 -7.86 -11.40
N SER A 57 17.52 -6.70 -12.07
CA SER A 57 18.48 -5.64 -11.80
C SER A 57 17.99 -4.60 -10.78
N GLY A 58 16.78 -4.79 -10.24
CA GLY A 58 16.16 -3.87 -9.29
C GLY A 58 15.49 -2.66 -9.93
N VAL A 59 15.37 -2.61 -11.26
CA VAL A 59 14.71 -1.49 -11.94
C VAL A 59 13.19 -1.64 -11.80
N GLU A 60 12.56 -0.60 -11.27
CA GLU A 60 11.11 -0.54 -11.08
C GLU A 60 10.36 -0.55 -12.41
N ARG A 61 9.57 -1.60 -12.65
CA ARG A 61 8.73 -1.73 -13.85
C ARG A 61 7.32 -1.20 -13.63
N LYS A 62 6.81 -1.26 -12.40
CA LYS A 62 5.45 -0.84 -12.04
C LYS A 62 5.48 0.12 -10.84
N PRO A 63 6.05 1.34 -10.99
CA PRO A 63 6.32 2.25 -9.88
C PRO A 63 5.09 2.62 -9.05
N MET A 64 3.91 2.78 -9.68
CA MET A 64 2.67 3.02 -8.94
C MET A 64 2.24 1.83 -8.06
N ARG A 65 2.43 0.59 -8.54
CA ARG A 65 2.12 -0.60 -7.74
C ARG A 65 3.06 -0.73 -6.55
N ILE A 66 4.34 -0.40 -6.74
CA ILE A 66 5.34 -0.38 -5.67
C ILE A 66 4.98 0.67 -4.63
N ALA A 67 4.61 1.88 -5.06
CA ALA A 67 4.19 2.95 -4.16
C ALA A 67 2.97 2.54 -3.32
N GLU A 68 1.92 1.96 -3.92
CA GLU A 68 0.74 1.51 -3.18
C GLU A 68 1.03 0.33 -2.23
N ALA A 69 1.95 -0.56 -2.61
CA ALA A 69 2.41 -1.62 -1.71
C ALA A 69 3.17 -1.07 -0.50
N HIS A 70 3.99 -0.04 -0.70
CA HIS A 70 4.62 0.68 0.40
C HIS A 70 3.60 1.39 1.30
N ILE A 71 2.56 2.03 0.75
CA ILE A 71 1.48 2.59 1.57
C ILE A 71 0.78 1.49 2.39
N THR A 72 0.59 0.30 1.83
CA THR A 72 0.04 -0.82 2.60
C THR A 72 0.94 -1.20 3.79
N LEU A 73 2.25 -1.35 3.56
CA LEU A 73 3.20 -1.62 4.65
C LEU A 73 3.18 -0.50 5.70
N ALA A 74 3.08 0.76 5.27
CA ALA A 74 2.99 1.91 6.16
C ALA A 74 1.76 1.84 7.09
N VAL A 75 0.60 1.49 6.55
CA VAL A 75 -0.63 1.29 7.36
C VAL A 75 -0.44 0.16 8.37
N ILE A 76 0.18 -0.95 7.96
CA ILE A 76 0.39 -2.11 8.83
C ILE A 76 1.33 -1.76 10.00
N ASP A 77 2.49 -1.17 9.70
CA ASP A 77 3.47 -0.77 10.72
C ASP A 77 2.87 0.23 11.71
N ALA A 78 2.11 1.22 11.21
CA ALA A 78 1.45 2.20 12.06
C ALA A 78 0.36 1.57 12.95
N ARG A 79 -0.39 0.57 12.45
CA ARG A 79 -1.34 -0.21 13.27
C ARG A 79 -0.59 -0.96 14.37
N GLU A 80 0.54 -1.58 14.05
CA GLU A 80 1.38 -2.40 14.94
C GLU A 80 2.18 -1.57 15.95
N GLY A 81 2.32 -0.25 15.75
CA GLY A 81 2.99 0.63 16.71
C GLY A 81 4.36 1.16 16.25
N ASP A 82 4.86 0.69 15.11
CA ASP A 82 6.15 1.13 14.57
C ASP A 82 5.95 2.34 13.65
N LEU A 83 5.82 3.52 14.25
CA LEU A 83 5.69 4.78 13.50
C LEU A 83 6.91 5.04 12.60
N GLY A 84 8.10 4.65 13.04
CA GLY A 84 9.33 4.88 12.28
C GLY A 84 9.35 4.10 10.98
N ALA A 85 9.03 2.80 11.03
CA ALA A 85 8.90 1.97 9.84
C ALA A 85 7.75 2.44 8.94
N ALA A 86 6.62 2.79 9.55
CA ALA A 86 5.47 3.29 8.82
C ALA A 86 5.81 4.50 7.96
N VAL A 87 6.48 5.49 8.54
CA VAL A 87 6.85 6.73 7.83
C VAL A 87 7.89 6.47 6.75
N ARG A 88 8.89 5.62 6.98
CA ARG A 88 9.86 5.24 5.93
C ARG A 88 9.19 4.65 4.71
N HIS A 89 8.20 3.77 4.90
CA HIS A 89 7.43 3.23 3.78
C HIS A 89 6.57 4.29 3.09
N GLY A 90 5.92 5.16 3.86
CA GLY A 90 5.19 6.31 3.30
C GLY A 90 6.10 7.21 2.45
N GLU A 91 7.26 7.59 2.97
CA GLU A 91 8.26 8.42 2.28
C GLU A 91 8.74 7.78 0.99
N THR A 92 9.01 6.47 1.01
CA THR A 92 9.37 5.70 -0.18
C THR A 92 8.28 5.81 -1.25
N ALA A 93 7.00 5.61 -0.86
CA ALA A 93 5.87 5.68 -1.77
C ALA A 93 5.69 7.07 -2.40
N ILE A 94 5.73 8.13 -1.59
CA ILE A 94 5.51 9.49 -2.07
C ILE A 94 6.70 10.07 -2.83
N SER A 95 7.89 9.47 -2.70
CA SER A 95 9.10 9.89 -3.42
C SER A 95 9.25 9.23 -4.80
N ALA A 96 8.38 8.30 -5.18
CA ALA A 96 8.42 7.64 -6.48
C ALA A 96 8.38 8.65 -7.65
N GLU A 97 9.29 8.49 -8.61
CA GLU A 97 9.50 9.42 -9.72
C GLU A 97 8.30 9.42 -10.70
N ARG A 98 7.77 8.24 -11.06
CA ARG A 98 6.58 8.09 -11.90
C ARG A 98 5.38 7.65 -11.08
N LYS A 99 4.44 8.58 -10.83
CA LYS A 99 3.23 8.33 -10.03
C LYS A 99 2.01 9.05 -10.56
N SER A 100 0.85 8.42 -10.43
CA SER A 100 -0.45 9.09 -10.56
C SER A 100 -0.77 9.75 -9.23
N LEU A 101 -0.73 11.10 -9.16
CA LEU A 101 -1.04 11.82 -7.93
C LEU A 101 -2.44 11.50 -7.38
N PRO A 102 -3.53 11.46 -8.20
CA PRO A 102 -4.84 11.09 -7.71
C PRO A 102 -4.89 9.69 -7.09
N SER A 103 -4.24 8.72 -7.73
CA SER A 103 -4.21 7.32 -7.25
C SER A 103 -3.40 7.19 -5.96
N LEU A 104 -2.23 7.84 -5.91
CA LEU A 104 -1.39 7.86 -4.72
C LEU A 104 -2.12 8.49 -3.53
N LEU A 105 -2.72 9.67 -3.72
CA LEU A 105 -3.46 10.34 -2.65
C LEU A 105 -4.69 9.53 -2.22
N PHE A 106 -5.32 8.77 -3.12
CA PHE A 106 -6.39 7.87 -2.76
C PHE A 106 -5.90 6.74 -1.84
N ALA A 107 -4.81 6.06 -2.20
CA ALA A 107 -4.22 5.00 -1.39
C ALA A 107 -3.74 5.50 -0.03
N GLU A 108 -3.16 6.71 0.00
CA GLU A 108 -2.57 7.33 1.19
C GLU A 108 -3.61 7.74 2.25
N LYS A 109 -4.86 8.07 1.86
CA LYS A 109 -5.93 8.55 2.78
C LYS A 109 -6.05 7.76 4.08
N GLU A 110 -5.96 6.44 4.00
CA GLU A 110 -6.06 5.59 5.19
C GLU A 110 -4.88 5.83 6.12
N PHE A 111 -3.67 5.88 5.59
CA PHE A 111 -2.45 6.10 6.36
C PHE A 111 -2.45 7.49 7.00
N SER A 112 -2.77 8.54 6.25
CA SER A 112 -2.94 9.90 6.79
C SER A 112 -3.96 9.96 7.93
N SER A 113 -5.09 9.26 7.76
CA SER A 113 -6.13 9.19 8.79
C SER A 113 -5.63 8.49 10.05
N LEU A 114 -4.86 7.42 9.90
CA LEU A 114 -4.27 6.67 11.00
C LEU A 114 -3.24 7.50 11.76
N LEU A 115 -2.34 8.20 11.05
CA LEU A 115 -1.36 9.11 11.67
C LEU A 115 -2.06 10.24 12.44
N THR A 116 -3.09 10.84 11.85
CA THR A 116 -3.87 11.91 12.49
C THR A 116 -4.59 11.43 13.75
N LYS A 117 -5.07 10.17 13.77
CA LYS A 117 -5.79 9.62 14.91
C LYS A 117 -4.86 9.14 16.03
N LYS A 118 -3.80 8.41 15.68
CA LYS A 118 -2.95 7.68 16.64
C LYS A 118 -1.66 8.42 17.01
N TYR A 119 -1.12 9.23 16.10
CA TYR A 119 0.22 9.83 16.22
C TYR A 119 0.23 11.36 16.05
N ASN A 120 -0.87 12.06 16.30
CA ASN A 120 -0.97 13.52 16.08
C ASN A 120 -0.01 14.38 16.91
N ARG A 121 0.58 13.83 17.97
CA ARG A 121 1.57 14.50 18.81
C ARG A 121 3.00 14.23 18.36
N GLU A 122 3.21 13.22 17.53
CA GLU A 122 4.53 12.81 17.08
C GLU A 122 5.03 13.74 15.97
N PRO A 123 6.21 14.38 16.15
CA PRO A 123 6.78 15.24 15.13
C PRO A 123 6.95 14.53 13.78
N LEU A 124 7.39 13.28 13.80
CA LEU A 124 7.61 12.47 12.60
C LEU A 124 6.32 12.29 11.79
N ALA A 125 5.19 12.02 12.46
CA ALA A 125 3.90 11.90 11.79
C ALA A 125 3.44 13.23 11.17
N ARG A 126 3.67 14.36 11.86
CA ARG A 126 3.32 15.70 11.35
C ARG A 126 4.13 16.07 10.11
N SER A 127 5.45 15.83 10.15
CA SER A 127 6.34 16.08 9.00
C SER A 127 5.92 15.29 7.77
N TYR A 128 5.57 14.01 7.95
CA TYR A 128 5.05 13.20 6.84
C TYR A 128 3.73 13.76 6.27
N LEU A 129 2.76 14.11 7.13
CA LEU A 129 1.48 14.68 6.70
C LEU A 129 1.64 16.02 5.96
N GLU A 130 2.64 16.82 6.35
CA GLU A 130 3.00 18.05 5.65
C GLU A 130 3.57 17.76 4.25
N ALA A 131 4.45 16.77 4.12
CA ALA A 131 4.99 16.34 2.83
C ALA A 131 3.87 15.87 1.87
N VAL A 132 2.92 15.06 2.36
CA VAL A 132 1.75 14.63 1.57
C VAL A 132 0.92 15.83 1.11
N ARG A 133 0.68 16.80 2.01
CA ARG A 133 -0.08 18.02 1.68
C ARG A 133 0.61 18.85 0.59
N SER A 134 1.93 19.01 0.68
CA SER A 134 2.73 19.72 -0.33
C SER A 134 2.56 19.10 -1.72
N ILE A 135 2.61 17.77 -1.80
CA ILE A 135 2.39 17.03 -3.05
C ILE A 135 0.97 17.25 -3.58
N ALA A 136 -0.06 17.20 -2.72
CA ALA A 136 -1.44 17.40 -3.13
C ALA A 136 -1.71 18.82 -3.68
N THR A 137 -0.96 19.82 -3.21
CA THR A 137 -1.06 21.21 -3.67
C THR A 137 -0.19 21.52 -4.89
N THR A 138 0.73 20.61 -5.26
CA THR A 138 1.59 20.81 -6.43
C THR A 138 0.76 20.64 -7.70
N ARG A 139 0.41 21.77 -8.33
CA ARG A 139 -0.29 21.80 -9.61
C ARG A 139 0.59 21.11 -10.67
N PRO A 140 0.06 20.19 -11.50
CA PRO A 140 0.83 19.67 -12.63
C PRO A 140 1.25 20.86 -13.51
N ALA A 141 2.55 20.98 -13.78
CA ALA A 141 3.03 21.90 -14.80
C ALA A 141 2.48 21.40 -16.14
N ASN A 142 1.58 22.16 -16.75
CA ASN A 142 1.18 21.91 -18.13
C ASN A 142 2.46 22.00 -18.99
N THR A 143 2.83 20.91 -19.65
CA THR A 143 3.75 20.90 -20.79
C THR A 143 3.04 20.19 -21.93
#